data_AF-A0A848YI19-F1
#
_entry.id   AF-A0A848YI19-F1
#
_cell.length_a   1.000
_cell.length_b   1.000
_cell.length_c   1.000
_cell.angle_alpha   90.00
_cell.angle_beta   90.00
_cell.angle_gamma   90.00
#
_symmetry.space_group_name_H-M   'P 1'
#
loop_
_entity.id
_entity.type
_entity.pdbx_description
1 polymer ?
#
loop_
_entity_poly.entity_id
_entity_poly.type
_entity_poly.pdbx_seq_one_letter_code
_entity_poly.pdbx_strand_id
1 'polypeptide(L)'
;MSAVEDFAPAGPVLEGLTNLTREAVEAVQAIYGLARQRVAIFVTGMDGKISPELLERDQHSTHGLAWLATYAQTLEQMSLYAERMEAEGRFGELEALLVQACFGEYLNQINGGIPMSQVEMVRPSDLGLTW
;
A
#
# COMPACT_ATOMS: atom_id res chain seq x y z
N MET A 1 35.23 21.91 -7.08
CA MET A 1 34.81 20.50 -7.01
C MET A 1 34.08 20.36 -5.68
N SER A 2 32.75 20.51 -5.70
CA SER A 2 31.92 20.46 -4.49
C SER A 2 31.83 19.00 -4.07
N ALA A 3 32.12 18.72 -2.80
CA ALA A 3 31.93 17.41 -2.21
C ALA A 3 30.44 17.05 -2.37
N VAL A 4 30.16 16.04 -3.17
CA VAL A 4 28.88 15.35 -3.13
C VAL A 4 28.79 14.81 -1.71
N GLU A 5 27.82 15.30 -0.92
CA GLU A 5 27.55 14.71 0.39
C GLU A 5 27.31 13.21 0.18
N ASP A 6 28.09 12.41 0.90
CA ASP A 6 27.97 10.97 0.86
C ASP A 6 26.62 10.60 1.48
N PHE A 7 25.65 10.28 0.63
CA PHE A 7 24.32 9.82 1.03
C PHE A 7 24.34 8.41 1.62
N ALA A 8 25.51 7.80 1.85
CA ALA A 8 25.61 6.46 2.39
C ALA A 8 25.03 6.39 3.82
N PRO A 9 23.91 5.67 4.04
CA PRO A 9 23.37 5.49 5.37
C PRO A 9 24.32 4.65 6.24
N ALA A 10 24.20 4.79 7.58
CA ALA A 10 25.01 4.06 8.57
C ALA A 10 24.87 2.51 8.50
N GLY A 11 23.92 2.03 7.70
CA GLY A 11 23.69 0.66 7.28
C GLY A 11 22.51 0.62 6.29
N PRO A 12 22.26 -0.50 5.60
CA PRO A 12 21.17 -0.58 4.61
C PRO A 12 19.76 -0.62 5.25
N VAL A 13 19.68 -0.88 6.55
CA VAL A 13 18.42 -0.94 7.33
C VAL A 13 18.10 0.44 7.92
N LEU A 14 16.87 0.89 7.72
CA LEU A 14 16.36 2.14 8.30
C LEU A 14 16.26 2.03 9.82
N GLU A 15 16.71 3.08 10.52
CA GLU A 15 16.53 3.20 11.96
C GLU A 15 15.03 3.26 12.32
N GLY A 16 14.61 2.52 13.36
CA GLY A 16 13.22 2.52 13.83
C GLY A 16 12.23 1.87 12.86
N LEU A 17 12.69 0.98 11.97
CA LEU A 17 11.90 0.35 10.91
C LEU A 17 10.52 -0.16 11.36
N THR A 18 10.41 -0.84 12.50
CA THR A 18 9.13 -1.40 13.00
C THR A 18 8.11 -0.33 13.38
N ASN A 19 8.54 0.83 13.86
CA ASN A 19 7.62 1.95 14.07
C ASN A 19 7.20 2.58 12.73
N LEU A 20 8.14 2.74 11.80
CA LEU A 20 7.85 3.25 10.45
C LEU A 20 6.84 2.37 9.72
N THR A 21 6.93 1.04 9.83
CA THR A 21 5.98 0.12 9.20
C THR A 21 4.59 0.24 9.81
N ARG A 22 4.48 0.44 11.14
CA ARG A 22 3.19 0.64 11.82
C ARG A 22 2.51 1.92 11.34
N GLU A 23 3.25 3.02 11.31
CA GLU A 23 2.74 4.32 10.83
C GLU A 23 2.32 4.25 9.35
N ALA A 24 3.10 3.56 8.52
CA ALA A 24 2.78 3.35 7.12
C ALA A 24 1.48 2.52 6.94
N VAL A 25 1.26 1.49 7.76
CA VAL A 25 0.02 0.71 7.73
C VAL A 25 -1.18 1.57 8.07
N GLU A 26 -1.10 2.41 9.12
CA GLU A 26 -2.18 3.32 9.48
C GLU A 26 -2.54 4.27 8.32
N ALA A 27 -1.53 4.85 7.67
CA ALA A 27 -1.72 5.72 6.51
C ALA A 27 -2.36 4.97 5.34
N VAL A 28 -1.88 3.77 5.01
CA VAL A 28 -2.41 2.96 3.90
C VAL A 28 -3.85 2.51 4.17
N GLN A 29 -4.19 2.14 5.42
CA GLN A 29 -5.57 1.79 5.78
C GLN A 29 -6.52 3.00 5.64
N ALA A 30 -6.06 4.20 5.98
CA ALA A 30 -6.82 5.42 5.74
C ALA A 30 -7.05 5.68 4.23
N ILE A 31 -6.01 5.50 3.41
CA ILE A 31 -6.10 5.61 1.95
C ILE A 31 -7.09 4.59 1.38
N TYR A 32 -6.97 3.32 1.78
CA TYR A 32 -7.88 2.26 1.36
C TYR A 32 -9.33 2.56 1.77
N GLY A 33 -9.55 3.02 3.01
CA GLY A 33 -10.87 3.42 3.49
C GLY A 33 -11.49 4.54 2.66
N LEU A 34 -10.70 5.55 2.29
CA LEU A 34 -11.15 6.63 1.41
C LEU A 34 -11.45 6.11 -0.01
N ALA A 35 -10.55 5.33 -0.60
CA ALA A 35 -10.71 4.75 -1.93
C ALA A 35 -11.99 3.91 -2.02
N ARG A 36 -12.24 3.08 -1.01
CA ARG A 36 -13.45 2.26 -0.91
C ARG A 36 -14.72 3.10 -0.92
N GLN A 37 -14.75 4.19 -0.16
CA GLN A 37 -15.89 5.11 -0.14
C GLN A 37 -16.09 5.79 -1.51
N ARG A 38 -15.00 6.21 -2.16
CA ARG A 38 -15.05 6.88 -3.47
C ARG A 38 -15.55 5.95 -4.56
N VAL A 39 -15.01 4.74 -4.65
CA VAL A 39 -15.46 3.72 -5.62
C VAL A 39 -16.92 3.35 -5.36
N ALA A 40 -17.34 3.20 -4.09
CA ALA A 40 -18.72 2.88 -3.75
C ALA A 40 -19.74 3.89 -4.30
N ILE A 41 -19.40 5.18 -4.40
CA ILE A 41 -20.28 6.22 -4.98
C ILE A 41 -20.65 5.89 -6.44
N PHE A 42 -19.72 5.33 -7.21
CA PHE A 42 -19.94 5.06 -8.64
C PHE A 42 -20.69 3.74 -8.90
N VAL A 43 -20.63 2.80 -7.95
CA VAL A 43 -21.18 1.45 -8.11
C VAL A 43 -22.46 1.19 -7.30
N THR A 44 -22.92 2.17 -6.53
CA THR A 44 -24.18 2.08 -5.75
C THR A 44 -25.35 2.65 -6.56
N GLY A 45 -26.40 1.86 -6.73
CA GLY A 45 -27.64 2.25 -7.39
C GLY A 45 -28.54 3.16 -6.55
N MET A 46 -29.63 3.63 -7.15
CA MET A 46 -30.60 4.50 -6.47
C MET A 46 -31.31 3.83 -5.29
N ASP A 47 -31.33 2.50 -5.24
CA ASP A 47 -31.87 1.71 -4.14
C ASP A 47 -30.87 1.56 -2.96
N GLY A 48 -29.71 2.21 -3.06
CA GLY A 48 -28.66 2.19 -2.04
C GLY A 48 -27.86 0.88 -2.01
N LYS A 49 -28.03 0.00 -3.00
CA LYS A 49 -27.30 -1.26 -3.10
C LYS A 49 -26.24 -1.20 -4.20
N ILE A 50 -25.22 -2.04 -4.09
CA ILE A 50 -24.26 -2.24 -5.17
C ILE A 50 -24.98 -2.81 -6.39
N SER A 51 -24.88 -2.13 -7.53
CA SER A 51 -25.47 -2.59 -8.81
C SER A 51 -24.44 -3.42 -9.59
N PRO A 52 -24.79 -4.64 -10.02
CA PRO A 52 -23.95 -5.44 -10.91
C PRO A 52 -23.60 -4.72 -12.22
N GLU A 53 -24.56 -3.97 -12.78
CA GLU A 53 -24.37 -3.23 -14.03
C GLU A 53 -23.36 -2.08 -13.86
N LEU A 54 -23.41 -1.37 -12.72
CA LEU A 54 -22.45 -0.32 -12.41
C LEU A 54 -21.07 -0.89 -12.06
N LEU A 55 -21.01 -2.02 -11.35
CA LEU A 55 -19.75 -2.74 -11.10
C LEU A 55 -19.05 -3.12 -12.41
N GLU A 56 -19.79 -3.64 -13.38
CA GLU A 56 -19.21 -4.02 -14.68
C GLU A 56 -18.77 -2.79 -15.49
N ARG A 57 -19.55 -1.70 -15.44
CA ARG A 57 -19.18 -0.42 -16.07
C ARG A 57 -17.88 0.13 -15.49
N ASP A 58 -17.74 0.10 -14.16
CA ASP A 58 -16.60 0.63 -13.42
C ASP A 58 -15.61 -0.48 -12.99
N GLN A 59 -15.52 -1.56 -13.78
CA GLN A 59 -14.75 -2.75 -13.45
C GLN A 59 -13.27 -2.46 -13.16
N HIS A 60 -12.66 -1.51 -13.87
CA HIS A 60 -11.27 -1.13 -13.64
C HIS A 60 -11.03 -0.58 -12.23
N SER A 61 -11.91 0.31 -11.74
CA SER A 61 -11.77 0.89 -10.39
C SER A 61 -12.13 -0.10 -9.30
N THR A 62 -13.07 -1.02 -9.56
CA THR A 62 -13.46 -2.05 -8.59
C THR A 62 -12.40 -3.14 -8.44
N HIS A 63 -11.80 -3.62 -9.53
CA HIS A 63 -10.62 -4.48 -9.47
C HIS A 63 -9.41 -3.75 -8.87
N GLY A 64 -9.22 -2.48 -9.24
CA GLY A 64 -8.18 -1.65 -8.66
C GLY A 64 -8.30 -1.49 -7.15
N LEU A 65 -9.52 -1.33 -6.65
CA LEU A 65 -9.81 -1.31 -5.21
C LEU A 65 -9.47 -2.65 -4.54
N ALA A 66 -9.74 -3.77 -5.21
CA ALA A 66 -9.36 -5.08 -4.70
C ALA A 66 -7.83 -5.24 -4.61
N TRP A 67 -7.08 -4.77 -5.60
CA TRP A 67 -5.61 -4.74 -5.56
C TRP A 67 -5.06 -3.85 -4.44
N LEU A 68 -5.62 -2.65 -4.26
CA LEU A 68 -5.26 -1.79 -3.13
C LEU A 68 -5.55 -2.46 -1.79
N ALA A 69 -6.69 -3.14 -1.66
CA ALA A 69 -7.03 -3.90 -0.46
C ALA A 69 -6.02 -5.03 -0.20
N THR A 70 -5.57 -5.73 -1.24
CA THR A 70 -4.50 -6.73 -1.14
C THR A 70 -3.22 -6.11 -0.62
N TYR A 71 -2.79 -4.96 -1.14
CA TYR A 71 -1.56 -4.30 -0.72
C TYR A 71 -1.65 -3.82 0.72
N ALA A 72 -2.77 -3.20 1.10
CA ALA A 72 -3.04 -2.80 2.48
C ALA A 72 -2.94 -3.98 3.45
N GLN A 73 -3.53 -5.13 3.08
CA GLN A 73 -3.45 -6.34 3.91
C GLN A 73 -2.03 -6.91 3.95
N THR A 74 -1.31 -6.95 2.83
CA THR A 74 0.09 -7.41 2.80
C THR A 74 0.96 -6.58 3.72
N LEU A 75 0.86 -5.25 3.66
CA LEU A 75 1.63 -4.34 4.51
C LEU A 75 1.28 -4.53 6.00
N GLU A 76 -0.01 -4.65 6.34
CA GLU A 76 -0.43 -4.95 7.71
C GLU A 76 0.21 -6.26 8.21
N GLN A 77 0.12 -7.34 7.43
CA GLN A 77 0.68 -8.63 7.83
C GLN A 77 2.20 -8.60 7.93
N MET A 78 2.88 -7.82 7.10
CA MET A 78 4.34 -7.64 7.17
C MET A 78 4.76 -6.80 8.39
N SER A 79 3.98 -5.78 8.77
CA SER A 79 4.22 -5.05 10.02
C SER A 79 4.05 -5.95 11.23
N LEU A 80 2.96 -6.73 11.28
CA LEU A 80 2.72 -7.68 12.37
C LEU A 80 3.78 -8.80 12.41
N TYR A 81 4.30 -9.21 11.26
CA TYR A 81 5.44 -10.12 11.19
C TYR A 81 6.68 -9.51 11.84
N ALA A 82 7.04 -8.27 11.50
CA ALA A 82 8.18 -7.58 12.08
C ALA A 82 8.05 -7.46 13.62
N GLU A 83 6.88 -7.05 14.12
CA GLU A 83 6.60 -6.96 15.56
C GLU A 83 6.74 -8.30 16.29
N ARG A 84 6.23 -9.39 15.71
CA ARG A 84 6.39 -10.74 16.29
C ARG A 84 7.85 -11.17 16.32
N MET A 85 8.59 -10.95 15.22
CA MET A 85 10.01 -11.30 15.15
C MET A 85 10.84 -10.49 16.17
N GLU A 86 10.51 -9.22 16.40
CA GLU A 86 11.16 -8.40 17.43
C GLU A 86 10.88 -8.94 18.82
N ALA A 87 9.61 -9.23 19.13
CA ALA A 87 9.22 -9.78 20.43
C ALA A 87 9.90 -11.12 20.74
N GLU A 88 10.18 -11.92 19.71
CA GLU A 88 10.89 -13.20 19.83
C GLU A 88 12.42 -13.05 19.85
N GLY A 89 12.97 -11.84 19.68
CA GLY A 89 14.42 -11.60 19.58
C GLY A 89 15.04 -12.17 18.29
N ARG A 90 14.23 -12.33 17.24
CA ARG A 90 14.59 -12.95 15.96
C ARG A 90 14.58 -11.97 14.78
N PHE A 91 14.29 -10.70 15.01
CA PHE A 91 14.30 -9.67 13.97
C PHE A 91 15.75 -9.24 13.67
N GLY A 92 16.42 -10.01 12.82
CA GLY A 92 17.78 -9.74 12.36
C GLY A 92 17.80 -8.88 11.09
N GLU A 93 19.00 -8.71 10.54
CA GLU A 93 19.23 -7.91 9.33
C GLU A 93 18.44 -8.43 8.12
N LEU A 94 18.36 -9.75 7.93
CA LEU A 94 17.63 -10.35 6.82
C LEU A 94 16.13 -10.03 6.90
N GLU A 95 15.52 -10.22 8.07
CA GLU A 95 14.11 -9.93 8.31
C GLU A 95 13.82 -8.44 8.10
N ALA A 96 14.69 -7.58 8.60
CA ALA A 96 14.57 -6.13 8.44
C ALA A 96 14.63 -5.71 6.95
N LEU A 97 15.58 -6.24 6.19
CA LEU A 97 15.69 -5.94 4.76
C LEU A 97 14.50 -6.45 3.95
N LEU A 98 13.95 -7.62 4.28
CA LEU A 98 12.74 -8.16 3.63
C LEU A 98 11.52 -7.27 3.90
N VAL A 99 11.31 -6.87 5.15
CA VAL A 99 10.23 -5.95 5.53
C VAL A 99 10.41 -4.60 4.83
N GLN A 100 11.61 -4.03 4.88
CA GLN A 100 11.91 -2.74 4.26
C GLN A 100 11.71 -2.75 2.75
N ALA A 101 12.16 -3.81 2.05
CA ALA A 101 11.96 -3.93 0.61
C ALA A 101 10.48 -4.04 0.24
N CYS A 102 9.71 -4.84 0.99
CA CYS A 102 8.27 -4.98 0.78
C CYS A 102 7.54 -3.65 0.94
N PHE A 103 7.78 -2.94 2.06
CA PHE A 103 7.19 -1.63 2.30
C PHE A 103 7.62 -0.60 1.26
N GLY A 104 8.93 -0.51 0.96
CA GLY A 104 9.46 0.41 -0.02
C GLY A 104 8.82 0.25 -1.39
N GLU A 105 8.68 -0.99 -1.88
CA GLU A 105 8.06 -1.26 -3.17
C GLU A 105 6.55 -0.95 -3.15
N TYR A 106 5.82 -1.47 -2.18
CA TYR A 106 4.35 -1.42 -2.20
C TYR A 106 3.83 -0.02 -1.89
N LEU A 107 4.50 0.76 -1.05
CA LEU A 107 4.16 2.16 -0.82
C LEU A 107 4.38 3.00 -2.08
N ASN A 108 5.50 2.77 -2.81
CA ASN A 108 5.76 3.45 -4.06
C ASN A 108 4.72 3.08 -5.13
N GLN A 109 4.30 1.82 -5.21
CA GLN A 109 3.24 1.40 -6.12
C GLN A 109 1.86 1.92 -5.72
N ILE A 110 1.52 2.00 -4.44
CA ILE A 110 0.29 2.68 -3.99
C ILE A 110 0.29 4.16 -4.44
N ASN A 111 1.45 4.82 -4.36
CA ASN A 111 1.59 6.21 -4.77
C ASN A 111 1.57 6.42 -6.29
N GLY A 112 2.28 5.57 -7.04
CA GLY A 112 2.50 5.75 -8.49
C GLY A 112 1.57 4.96 -9.41
N GLY A 113 1.02 3.86 -8.91
CA GLY A 113 0.12 2.96 -9.61
C GLY A 113 0.44 1.48 -9.36
N ILE A 114 -0.59 0.68 -9.05
CA ILE A 114 -0.49 -0.74 -8.77
C ILE A 114 -0.67 -1.52 -10.07
N PRO A 115 0.31 -2.36 -10.48
CA PRO A 115 0.15 -3.22 -11.65
C PRO A 115 -0.85 -4.34 -11.34
N MET A 116 -1.96 -4.37 -12.06
CA MET A 116 -2.97 -5.43 -12.00
C MET A 116 -2.70 -6.55 -13.00
N SER A 117 -2.07 -6.18 -14.13
CA SER A 117 -1.53 -7.08 -15.14
C SER A 117 -0.28 -6.43 -15.77
N GLN A 118 0.31 -7.05 -16.80
CA GLN A 118 1.46 -6.43 -17.50
C GLN A 118 1.09 -5.11 -18.21
N VAL A 119 -0.18 -4.93 -18.56
CA VAL A 119 -0.66 -3.79 -19.36
C VAL A 119 -1.72 -2.96 -18.64
N GLU A 120 -2.17 -3.39 -17.46
CA GLU A 120 -3.16 -2.70 -16.65
C GLU A 120 -2.57 -2.27 -15.32
N MET A 121 -2.70 -0.98 -15.04
CA MET A 121 -2.25 -0.36 -13.81
C MET A 121 -3.38 0.51 -13.28
N VAL A 122 -3.75 0.32 -12.01
CA VAL A 122 -4.66 1.23 -11.31
C VAL A 122 -3.84 2.33 -10.66
N ARG A 123 -4.19 3.58 -10.92
CA ARG A 123 -3.60 4.76 -10.28
C ARG A 123 -4.53 5.33 -9.22
N PRO A 124 -4.01 6.14 -8.29
CA PRO A 124 -4.83 6.85 -7.31
C PRO A 124 -6.07 7.55 -7.87
N SER A 125 -5.92 8.23 -9.02
CA SER A 125 -7.01 8.93 -9.70
C SER A 125 -8.13 7.99 -10.14
N ASP A 126 -7.80 6.76 -10.53
CA ASP A 126 -8.77 5.75 -10.96
C ASP A 126 -9.64 5.24 -9.80
N LEU A 127 -9.19 5.48 -8.56
CA LEU A 127 -9.91 5.20 -7.31
C LEU A 127 -10.58 6.45 -6.72
N GLY A 128 -10.58 7.58 -7.44
CA GLY A 128 -11.16 8.83 -6.98
C GLY A 128 -10.36 9.51 -5.86
N LEU A 129 -9.07 9.24 -5.77
CA LEU A 129 -8.14 9.86 -4.81
C LEU A 129 -7.38 11.01 -5.45
N THR A 130 -7.03 12.01 -4.64
CA THR A 130 -6.20 13.16 -5.03
C THR A 130 -5.28 13.53 -3.88
N TRP A 131 -3.99 13.74 -4.15
CA TRP A 131 -3.00 14.32 -3.24
C TRP A 131 -1.93 15.07 -4.04
#